data_AF-A0A378AMQ4-F1
#
_entry.id   AF-A0A378AMQ4-F1
#
_cell.length_a   1.000
_cell.length_b   1.000
_cell.length_c   1.000
_cell.angle_alpha   90.00
_cell.angle_beta   90.00
_cell.angle_gamma   90.00
#
_symmetry.space_group_name_H-M   'P 1'
#
loop_
_entity.id
_entity.type
_entity.pdbx_description
1 polymer ?
#
loop_
_entity_poly.entity_id
_entity_poly.type
_entity_poly.pdbx_seq_one_letter_code
_entity_poly.pdbx_strand_id
1 'polypeptide(L)' 'MEYKALAQDILSRVGGKENIVSLVHCATRLRLN' A
#
# COMPACT_ATOMS: atom_id res chain seq x y z
N MET A 1 2.55 -13.75 10.50
CA MET A 1 2.55 -12.31 10.16
C MET A 1 1.35 -12.05 9.28
N GLU A 2 0.35 -11.34 9.79
CA GLU A 2 -0.91 -11.08 9.08
C GLU A 2 -0.72 -9.90 8.11
N TYR A 3 -0.01 -10.14 7.00
CA TYR A 3 0.26 -9.10 5.99
C TYR A 3 -1.02 -8.48 5.40
N LYS A 4 -2.14 -9.22 5.44
CA LYS A 4 -3.44 -8.72 4.97
C LYS A 4 -3.97 -7.60 5.86
N ALA A 5 -3.83 -7.72 7.18
CA ALA A 5 -4.22 -6.67 8.12
C ALA A 5 -3.33 -5.44 7.96
N LEU A 6 -2.02 -5.65 7.81
CA LEU A 6 -1.07 -4.55 7.56
C LEU A 6 -1.35 -3.85 6.23
N ALA A 7 -1.64 -4.60 5.16
CA ALA A 7 -1.97 -4.03 3.86
C ALA A 7 -3.25 -3.19 3.91
N GLN A 8 -4.28 -3.63 4.66
CA GLN A 8 -5.49 -2.84 4.89
C GLN A 8 -5.21 -1.55 5.67
N ASP A 9 -4.38 -1.60 6.71
CA ASP A 9 -3.97 -0.41 7.46
C ASP A 9 -3.20 0.58 6.57
N ILE A 10 -2.25 0.09 5.76
CA ILE A 10 -1.52 0.92 4.78
C ILE A 10 -2.50 1.57 3.80
N LEU A 11 -3.42 0.79 3.20
CA LEU A 11 -4.43 1.29 2.27
C LEU A 11 -5.31 2.38 2.91
N SER A 12 -5.71 2.21 4.17
CA SER A 12 -6.49 3.21 4.89
C SER A 12 -5.69 4.50 5.12
N ARG A 13 -4.42 4.40 5.50
CA ARG A 13 -3.56 5.56 5.76
C ARG A 13 -3.19 6.38 4.53
N VAL A 14 -3.10 5.74 3.36
CA VAL A 14 -2.72 6.41 2.11
C VAL A 14 -3.92 6.98 1.35
N GLY A 15 -5.12 7.00 1.93
CA GLY A 15 -6.31 7.60 1.33
C GLY A 15 -7.19 6.63 0.53
N GLY A 16 -7.03 5.32 0.73
CA GLY A 16 -7.85 4.30 0.08
C GLY A 16 -7.37 3.97 -1.33
N LYS A 17 -8.08 3.02 -1.95
CA LYS A 17 -7.79 2.59 -3.33
C LYS A 17 -8.01 3.72 -4.33
N GLU A 18 -8.94 4.63 -4.07
CA GLU A 18 -9.21 5.77 -4.96
C GLU A 18 -8.05 6.75 -5.09
N ASN A 19 -7.15 6.81 -4.08
CA ASN A 19 -6.00 7.70 -4.07
C ASN A 19 -4.73 7.05 -4.65
N ILE A 20 -4.82 5.84 -5.19
CA ILE A 20 -3.68 5.10 -5.74
C ILE A 20 -3.91 4.86 -7.23
N VAL A 21 -3.11 5.50 -8.07
CA VAL A 21 -3.12 5.30 -9.53
C VAL A 21 -2.27 4.08 -9.89
N SER A 22 -1.13 3.90 -9.22
CA SER A 22 -0.22 2.79 -9.50
C SER A 22 0.60 2.39 -8.27
N LEU A 23 1.01 1.11 -8.23
CA LEU A 23 1.87 0.56 -7.18
C LEU A 23 3.06 -0.15 -7.79
N VAL A 24 4.26 0.21 -7.33
CA VAL A 24 5.53 -0.39 -7.73
C VAL A 24 6.30 -0.80 -6.49
N HIS A 25 6.98 -1.94 -6.52
CA HIS A 25 7.84 -2.37 -5.42
C HIS A 25 9.27 -2.63 -5.93
N CYS A 26 10.25 -2.38 -5.07
CA CYS A 26 11.63 -2.84 -5.24
C CYS A 26 12.00 -3.76 -4.06
N ALA A 27 13.27 -4.19 -3.99
CA ALA A 27 13.73 -5.10 -2.95
C ALA A 27 13.44 -4.64 -1.50
N THR A 28 13.39 -3.32 -1.25
CA THR A 28 13.23 -2.75 0.09
C THR A 28 12.17 -1.65 0.21
N ARG A 29 11.52 -1.24 -0.89
CA ARG A 29 10.52 -0.16 -0.86
C ARG A 29 9.26 -0.53 -1.62
N LEU A 30 8.13 -0.11 -1.08
CA LEU A 30 6.83 -0.11 -1.72
C LEU A 30 6.46 1.35 -2.05
N ARG A 31 6.22 1.65 -3.32
CA ARG A 31 5.91 3.00 -3.81
C ARG A 31 4.49 3.03 -4.36
N LEU A 32 3.74 4.04 -3.94
CA LEU A 32 2.37 4.32 -4.35
C LEU A 32 2.40 5.68 -5.07
N ASN A 33 1.89 5.75 -6.30
CA ASN A 33 1.69 7.01 -7.02
C ASN A 33 0.21 7.28 -7.27
#